data_AF-A0A0Q5D7C3-F1
#
_entry.id   AF-A0A0Q5D7C3-F1
#
_cell.length_a   1.000
_cell.length_b   1.000
_cell.length_c   1.000
_cell.angle_alpha   90.00
_cell.angle_beta   90.00
_cell.angle_gamma   90.00
#
_symmetry.space_group_name_H-M   'P 1'
#
loop_
_entity.id
_entity.type
_entity.pdbx_description
1 polymer ?
#
loop_
_entity_poly.entity_id
_entity_poly.type
_entity_poly.pdbx_seq_one_letter_code
_entity_poly.pdbx_strand_id
1 'polypeptide(L)'
;MSANTETELAAVKISLASAEQQLAERDKRVAQLHAQVGNWHKACRGLQDLVNDIGLLLGGDLPRQQVTQVARERMERIAALERRIHSDAKIMHDVLVGNQAAWIEWRRGAGAEAAMTWVQNSLMGVGVPDEAAPWASEPQAWYSANKADPFPTCFCGRPSNTLWMGRGFCSDAHYEQGRAKADADAAGKTGLPLFDGTSPDTEGGSCD
;
A
#
# COMPACT_ATOMS: atom_id res chain seq x y z
N MET A 1 35.80 -29.89 29.75
CA MET A 1 34.83 -29.87 28.63
C MET A 1 33.40 -30.25 29.04
N SER A 2 33.08 -30.65 30.28
CA SER A 2 31.72 -31.08 30.66
C SER A 2 30.75 -29.96 31.10
N ALA A 3 31.26 -28.81 31.55
CA ALA A 3 30.38 -27.72 32.03
C ALA A 3 29.55 -27.04 30.91
N ASN A 4 30.04 -27.07 29.66
CA ASN A 4 29.34 -26.46 28.52
C ASN A 4 28.15 -27.32 28.08
N THR A 5 28.29 -28.64 28.12
CA THR A 5 27.25 -29.59 27.70
C THR A 5 26.07 -29.64 28.66
N GLU A 6 26.29 -29.44 29.97
CA GLU A 6 25.21 -29.37 30.96
C GLU A 6 24.39 -28.07 30.82
N THR A 7 25.06 -26.97 30.51
CA THR A 7 24.42 -25.66 30.28
C THR A 7 23.57 -25.69 29.00
N GLU A 8 24.10 -26.27 27.92
CA GLU A 8 23.38 -26.46 26.66
C GLU A 8 22.16 -27.38 26.84
N LEU A 9 22.30 -28.48 27.60
CA LEU A 9 21.20 -29.39 27.90
C LEU A 9 20.08 -28.70 28.70
N ALA A 10 20.43 -27.83 29.65
CA ALA A 10 19.45 -27.06 30.41
C ALA A 10 18.69 -26.07 29.52
N ALA A 11 19.38 -25.38 28.60
CA ALA A 11 18.76 -24.47 27.65
C ALA A 11 17.79 -25.19 26.69
N VAL A 12 18.15 -26.38 26.22
CA VAL A 12 17.28 -27.21 25.37
C VAL A 12 16.03 -27.66 26.12
N LYS A 13 16.14 -28.07 27.38
CA LYS A 13 14.99 -28.47 28.21
C LYS A 13 14.00 -27.33 28.44
N ILE A 14 14.52 -26.12 28.71
CA ILE A 14 13.69 -24.92 28.86
C ILE A 14 12.98 -24.59 27.54
N SER A 15 13.69 -24.68 26.42
CA SER A 15 13.12 -24.43 25.10
C SER A 15 12.04 -25.44 24.72
N LEU A 16 12.24 -26.73 25.06
CA LEU A 16 11.26 -27.78 24.85
C LEU A 16 9.99 -27.55 25.68
N ALA A 17 10.13 -27.22 26.97
CA ALA A 17 8.99 -26.92 27.83
C ALA A 17 8.19 -25.71 27.32
N SER A 18 8.89 -24.68 26.81
CA SER A 18 8.24 -23.52 26.18
C SER A 18 7.47 -23.91 24.91
N ALA A 19 8.05 -24.77 24.06
CA ALA A 19 7.39 -25.26 22.85
C ALA A 19 6.15 -26.10 23.17
N GLU A 20 6.20 -26.97 24.18
CA GLU A 20 5.06 -27.76 24.65
C GLU A 20 3.92 -26.86 25.15
N GLN A 21 4.25 -25.80 25.90
CA GLN A 21 3.25 -24.82 26.34
C GLN A 21 2.61 -24.07 25.16
N GLN A 22 3.39 -23.71 24.15
CA GLN A 22 2.87 -23.07 22.93
C GLN A 22 1.95 -24.00 22.14
N LEU A 23 2.28 -25.29 22.04
CA LEU A 23 1.42 -26.28 21.40
C LEU A 23 0.09 -26.45 22.14
N ALA A 24 0.13 -26.56 23.46
CA ALA A 24 -1.09 -26.67 24.28
C ALA A 24 -2.01 -25.44 24.14
N GLU A 25 -1.44 -24.24 24.03
CA GLU A 25 -2.22 -23.02 23.82
C GLU A 25 -2.82 -22.97 22.40
N ARG A 26 -2.08 -23.42 21.39
CA ARG A 26 -2.60 -23.55 20.03
C ARG A 26 -3.78 -24.52 19.96
N ASP A 27 -3.69 -25.66 20.63
CA ASP A 27 -4.77 -26.66 20.64
C ASP A 27 -6.04 -26.11 21.29
N LYS A 28 -5.91 -25.37 22.40
CA LYS A 28 -7.05 -24.66 23.02
C LYS A 28 -7.68 -23.67 22.06
N ARG A 29 -6.88 -22.88 21.35
CA ARG A 29 -7.36 -21.89 20.38
C ARG A 29 -8.07 -22.55 19.20
N VAL A 30 -7.54 -23.68 18.70
CA VAL A 30 -8.20 -24.47 17.65
C VAL A 30 -9.55 -25.00 18.13
N ALA A 31 -9.64 -25.54 19.35
CA ALA A 31 -10.89 -26.02 19.93
C ALA A 31 -11.94 -24.89 20.08
N GLN A 32 -11.52 -23.70 20.52
CA GLN A 32 -12.39 -22.52 20.61
C GLN A 32 -12.91 -22.09 19.23
N LEU A 33 -12.04 -22.07 18.21
CA LEU A 33 -12.44 -21.73 16.84
C LEU A 33 -13.43 -22.76 16.28
N HIS A 34 -13.23 -24.05 16.52
CA HIS A 34 -14.19 -25.08 16.13
C HIS A 34 -15.57 -24.87 16.78
N ALA A 35 -15.61 -24.52 18.06
CA ALA A 35 -16.87 -24.21 18.74
C ALA A 35 -17.56 -22.96 18.15
N GLN A 36 -16.79 -21.91 17.85
CA GLN A 36 -17.31 -20.70 17.20
C GLN A 36 -17.88 -21.00 15.81
N VAL A 37 -17.18 -21.79 14.99
CA VAL A 37 -17.65 -22.23 13.67
C VAL A 37 -18.93 -23.07 13.80
N GLY A 38 -19.03 -23.93 14.82
CA GLY A 38 -20.24 -24.69 15.11
C GLY A 38 -21.45 -23.80 15.45
N ASN A 39 -21.24 -22.78 16.28
CA ASN A 39 -22.27 -21.80 16.63
C ASN A 39 -22.70 -20.95 15.43
N TRP A 40 -21.73 -20.53 14.61
CA TRP A 40 -21.99 -19.79 13.38
C TRP A 40 -22.85 -20.60 12.39
N HIS A 41 -22.52 -21.89 12.17
CA HIS A 41 -23.35 -22.78 11.34
C HIS A 41 -24.79 -22.92 11.85
N LYS A 42 -25.00 -22.97 13.18
CA LYS A 42 -26.36 -23.01 13.75
C LYS A 42 -27.11 -21.71 13.49
N ALA A 43 -26.45 -20.56 13.65
CA ALA A 43 -27.04 -19.25 13.37
C ALA A 43 -27.43 -19.10 11.89
N CYS A 44 -26.55 -19.52 10.96
CA CYS A 44 -26.84 -19.51 9.53
C CYS A 44 -28.03 -20.41 9.16
N ARG A 45 -28.16 -21.59 9.78
CA ARG A 45 -29.34 -22.45 9.58
C ARG A 45 -30.62 -21.78 10.08
N GLY A 46 -30.60 -21.21 11.29
CA GLY A 46 -31.77 -20.50 11.82
C GLY A 46 -32.20 -19.31 10.95
N LEU A 47 -31.25 -18.56 10.38
CA LEU A 47 -31.54 -17.50 9.41
C LEU A 47 -32.11 -18.05 8.10
N GLN A 48 -31.58 -19.18 7.61
CA GLN A 48 -32.09 -19.83 6.40
C GLN A 48 -33.54 -20.33 6.59
N ASP A 49 -33.84 -20.92 7.75
CA ASP A 49 -35.18 -21.38 8.11
C ASP A 49 -36.15 -20.19 8.19
N LEU A 50 -35.75 -19.09 8.84
CA LEU A 50 -36.53 -17.85 8.90
C LEU A 50 -36.83 -17.27 7.51
N VAL A 51 -35.82 -17.26 6.61
CA VAL A 51 -35.99 -16.78 5.23
C VAL A 51 -36.95 -17.67 4.45
N ASN A 52 -36.90 -18.99 4.65
CA ASN A 52 -37.82 -19.93 4.01
C ASN A 52 -39.26 -19.72 4.53
N ASP A 53 -39.44 -19.52 5.84
CA ASP A 53 -40.75 -19.29 6.46
C ASP A 53 -41.38 -17.96 5.99
N ILE A 54 -40.59 -16.89 5.91
CA ILE A 54 -41.05 -15.59 5.39
C ILE A 54 -41.42 -15.69 3.90
N GLY A 55 -40.64 -16.43 3.11
CA GLY A 55 -40.94 -16.67 1.70
C GLY A 55 -42.27 -17.40 1.47
N LEU A 56 -42.63 -18.33 2.36
CA LEU A 56 -43.94 -19.01 2.35
C LEU A 56 -45.10 -18.06 2.71
N LEU A 57 -44.90 -17.12 3.63
CA LEU A 57 -45.93 -16.18 4.08
C LEU A 57 -46.25 -15.06 3.09
N LEU A 58 -45.29 -14.68 2.25
CA LEU A 58 -45.44 -13.57 1.31
C LEU A 58 -45.97 -13.97 -0.08
N GLY A 59 -46.35 -15.24 -0.28
CA GLY A 59 -47.15 -15.68 -1.43
C GLY A 59 -46.52 -15.43 -2.80
N GLY A 60 -45.20 -15.27 -2.88
CA GLY A 60 -44.54 -14.94 -4.13
C GLY A 60 -43.06 -15.17 -4.03
N ASP A 61 -42.58 -16.13 -4.81
CA ASP A 61 -41.22 -16.18 -5.28
C ASP A 61 -40.81 -14.77 -5.77
N LEU A 62 -40.09 -13.98 -4.96
CA LEU A 62 -38.98 -13.23 -5.54
C LEU A 62 -38.20 -14.30 -6.31
N PRO A 63 -38.18 -14.29 -7.66
CA PRO A 63 -37.88 -15.50 -8.41
C PRO A 63 -36.59 -16.04 -7.85
N ARG A 64 -36.63 -17.22 -7.23
CA ARG A 64 -35.47 -17.77 -6.51
C ARG A 64 -34.20 -17.72 -7.38
N GLN A 65 -34.43 -17.79 -8.70
CA GLN A 65 -33.49 -17.56 -9.80
C GLN A 65 -32.83 -16.16 -9.84
N GLN A 66 -33.55 -15.06 -9.63
CA GLN A 66 -32.98 -13.71 -9.61
C GLN A 66 -32.08 -13.47 -8.38
N VAL A 67 -32.49 -13.95 -7.20
CA VAL A 67 -31.68 -13.82 -5.97
C VAL A 67 -30.40 -14.66 -6.07
N THR A 68 -30.50 -15.90 -6.59
CA THR A 68 -29.33 -16.75 -6.82
C THR A 68 -28.42 -16.21 -7.91
N GLN A 69 -28.96 -15.58 -8.95
CA GLN A 69 -28.18 -14.92 -9.99
C GLN A 69 -27.38 -13.74 -9.45
N VAL A 70 -27.99 -12.82 -8.70
CA VAL A 70 -27.29 -11.68 -8.10
C VAL A 70 -26.21 -12.14 -7.11
N ALA A 71 -26.50 -13.17 -6.30
CA ALA A 71 -25.51 -13.76 -5.41
C ALA A 71 -24.33 -14.35 -6.18
N ARG A 72 -24.59 -15.10 -7.26
CA ARG A 72 -23.54 -15.66 -8.14
C ARG A 72 -22.68 -14.57 -8.76
N GLU A 73 -23.28 -13.54 -9.34
CA GLU A 73 -22.54 -12.41 -9.94
C GLU A 73 -21.71 -11.63 -8.91
N ARG A 74 -22.19 -11.51 -7.67
CA ARG A 74 -21.42 -10.92 -6.58
C ARG A 74 -20.25 -11.80 -6.18
N MET A 75 -20.47 -13.11 -6.03
CA MET A 75 -19.40 -14.07 -5.72
C MET A 75 -18.33 -14.12 -6.82
N GLU A 76 -18.73 -14.10 -8.08
CA GLU A 76 -17.81 -14.03 -9.23
C GLU A 76 -16.97 -12.74 -9.21
N ARG A 77 -17.61 -11.60 -8.89
CA ARG A 77 -16.89 -10.32 -8.70
C ARG A 77 -15.93 -10.35 -7.53
N ILE A 78 -16.34 -10.90 -6.38
CA ILE A 78 -15.48 -11.05 -5.20
C ILE A 78 -14.29 -11.93 -5.53
N ALA A 79 -14.51 -13.10 -6.13
CA ALA A 79 -13.43 -14.00 -6.53
C ALA A 79 -12.49 -13.36 -7.56
N ALA A 80 -13.00 -12.51 -8.46
CA ALA A 80 -12.17 -11.76 -9.40
C ALA A 80 -11.32 -10.69 -8.70
N LEU A 81 -11.87 -10.00 -7.69
CA LEU A 81 -11.13 -9.04 -6.87
C LEU A 81 -10.06 -9.73 -6.02
N GLU A 82 -10.38 -10.87 -5.41
CA GLU A 82 -9.42 -11.68 -4.64
C GLU A 82 -8.24 -12.11 -5.51
N ARG A 83 -8.49 -12.55 -6.75
CA ARG A 83 -7.42 -12.88 -7.70
C ARG A 83 -6.54 -11.68 -8.02
N ARG A 84 -7.11 -10.48 -8.21
CA ARG A 84 -6.35 -9.26 -8.47
C ARG A 84 -5.49 -8.88 -7.27
N ILE A 85 -6.08 -8.82 -6.08
CA ILE A 85 -5.37 -8.51 -4.83
C ILE A 85 -4.21 -9.49 -4.62
N HIS A 86 -4.42 -10.78 -4.88
CA HIS A 86 -3.38 -11.79 -4.75
C HIS A 86 -2.22 -11.58 -5.75
N SER A 87 -2.53 -11.23 -6.99
CA SER A 87 -1.50 -10.87 -7.98
C SER A 87 -0.72 -9.62 -7.58
N ASP A 88 -1.42 -8.57 -7.15
CA ASP A 88 -0.79 -7.31 -6.72
C ASP A 88 0.12 -7.54 -5.50
N ALA A 89 -0.33 -8.33 -4.52
CA ALA A 89 0.45 -8.69 -3.35
C ALA A 89 1.74 -9.45 -3.71
N LYS A 90 1.70 -10.35 -4.71
CA LYS A 90 2.89 -11.04 -5.21
C LYS A 90 3.88 -10.08 -5.86
N ILE A 91 3.40 -9.17 -6.70
CA ILE A 91 4.26 -8.16 -7.35
C ILE A 91 4.95 -7.30 -6.28
N MET A 92 4.19 -6.79 -5.30
CA MET A 92 4.75 -5.99 -4.22
C MET A 92 5.74 -6.79 -3.36
N HIS A 93 5.47 -8.07 -3.11
CA HIS A 93 6.40 -8.95 -2.41
C HIS A 93 7.73 -9.10 -3.17
N ASP A 94 7.67 -9.39 -4.47
CA ASP A 94 8.87 -9.59 -5.29
C ASP A 94 9.72 -8.31 -5.40
N VAL A 95 9.07 -7.13 -5.50
CA VAL A 95 9.76 -5.83 -5.45
C VAL A 95 10.48 -5.62 -4.12
N LEU A 96 9.83 -5.94 -2.99
CA LEU A 96 10.44 -5.83 -1.67
C LEU A 96 11.64 -6.78 -1.51
N VAL A 97 11.51 -8.03 -1.96
CA VAL A 97 12.59 -9.02 -1.91
C VAL A 97 13.76 -8.61 -2.81
N GLY A 98 13.50 -8.04 -3.99
CA GLY A 98 14.53 -7.48 -4.88
C GLY A 98 15.32 -6.35 -4.21
N ASN A 99 14.65 -5.43 -3.52
CA ASN A 99 15.30 -4.36 -2.76
C ASN A 99 16.11 -4.90 -1.56
N GLN A 100 15.63 -5.94 -0.89
CA GLN A 100 16.39 -6.61 0.18
C GLN A 100 17.66 -7.28 -0.36
N ALA A 101 17.59 -7.93 -1.54
CA ALA A 101 18.75 -8.51 -2.21
C ALA A 101 19.76 -7.43 -2.58
N ALA A 102 19.31 -6.29 -3.11
CA ALA A 102 20.17 -5.13 -3.39
C ALA A 102 20.93 -4.66 -2.14
N TRP A 103 20.23 -4.55 -1.00
CA TRP A 103 20.86 -4.17 0.27
C TRP A 103 21.93 -5.18 0.72
N ILE A 104 21.65 -6.47 0.61
CA ILE A 104 22.60 -7.53 0.98
C ILE A 104 23.84 -7.49 0.06
N GLU A 105 23.63 -7.35 -1.25
CA GLU A 105 24.70 -7.25 -2.26
C GLU A 105 25.60 -6.02 -1.99
N TRP A 106 25.01 -4.87 -1.66
CA TRP A 106 25.77 -3.68 -1.30
C TRP A 106 26.60 -3.89 -0.02
N ARG A 107 26.03 -4.54 1.01
CA ARG A 107 26.69 -4.71 2.32
C ARG A 107 27.71 -5.84 2.38
N ARG A 108 27.55 -6.89 1.57
CA ARG A 108 28.30 -8.14 1.70
C ARG A 108 28.78 -8.72 0.37
N GLY A 109 28.29 -8.22 -0.75
CA GLY A 109 28.60 -8.69 -2.10
C GLY A 109 29.61 -7.79 -2.80
N ALA A 110 29.42 -7.61 -4.10
CA ALA A 110 30.34 -6.92 -5.00
C ALA A 110 30.20 -5.38 -4.98
N GLY A 111 29.36 -4.81 -4.11
CA GLY A 111 29.25 -3.36 -3.92
C GLY A 111 27.98 -2.74 -4.52
N ALA A 112 27.97 -1.41 -4.64
CA ALA A 112 26.76 -0.64 -4.96
C ALA A 112 26.28 -0.84 -6.41
N GLU A 113 27.22 -0.95 -7.35
CA GLU A 113 26.94 -1.11 -8.78
C GLU A 113 26.29 -2.47 -9.06
N ALA A 114 26.77 -3.53 -8.39
CA ALA A 114 26.15 -4.85 -8.45
C ALA A 114 24.76 -4.84 -7.80
N ALA A 115 24.59 -4.13 -6.68
CA ALA A 115 23.30 -3.96 -6.02
C ALA A 115 22.25 -3.31 -6.93
N MET A 116 22.65 -2.36 -7.79
CA MET A 116 21.73 -1.72 -8.75
C MET A 116 21.14 -2.69 -9.78
N THR A 117 21.82 -3.82 -10.05
CA THR A 117 21.26 -4.86 -10.93
C THR A 117 20.02 -5.51 -10.31
N TRP A 118 20.01 -5.72 -8.99
CA TRP A 118 18.83 -6.22 -8.27
C TRP A 118 17.66 -5.24 -8.31
N VAL A 119 17.96 -3.95 -8.13
CA VAL A 119 16.96 -2.88 -8.27
C VAL A 119 16.42 -2.86 -9.69
N GLN A 120 17.27 -2.87 -10.71
CA GLN A 120 16.86 -2.89 -12.12
C GLN A 120 16.02 -4.13 -12.47
N ASN A 121 16.37 -5.30 -11.96
CA ASN A 121 15.59 -6.52 -12.14
C ASN A 121 14.21 -6.42 -11.49
N SER A 122 14.08 -5.77 -10.32
CA SER A 122 12.78 -5.52 -9.69
C SER A 122 11.90 -4.56 -10.50
N LEU A 123 12.50 -3.76 -11.40
CA LEU A 123 11.81 -2.90 -12.35
C LEU A 123 11.45 -3.61 -13.66
N MET A 124 12.00 -4.81 -13.93
CA MET A 124 11.66 -5.57 -15.14
C MET A 124 10.20 -6.09 -15.07
N GLY A 125 9.31 -5.38 -15.76
CA GLY A 125 7.86 -5.59 -15.75
C GLY A 125 7.08 -4.27 -15.75
N VAL A 126 7.61 -3.26 -15.07
CA VAL A 126 7.14 -1.85 -15.13
C VAL A 126 8.02 -0.98 -16.04
N GLY A 127 9.26 -1.41 -16.31
CA GLY A 127 10.22 -0.75 -17.20
C GLY A 127 11.15 0.21 -16.47
N VAL A 128 12.40 0.32 -16.94
CA VAL A 128 13.27 1.46 -16.61
C VAL A 128 12.74 2.67 -17.39
N PRO A 129 12.72 3.88 -16.82
CA PRO A 129 12.39 5.09 -17.57
C PRO A 129 13.18 5.17 -18.88
N ASP A 130 12.49 5.50 -19.98
CA ASP A 130 13.20 5.90 -21.21
C ASP A 130 14.04 7.15 -20.89
N GLU A 131 15.29 7.19 -21.32
CA GLU A 131 16.17 8.34 -21.13
C GLU A 131 15.60 9.62 -21.77
N ALA A 132 14.74 9.48 -22.80
CA ALA A 132 14.04 10.59 -23.43
C ALA A 132 12.74 11.00 -22.71
N ALA A 133 12.31 10.27 -21.68
CA ALA A 133 11.07 10.58 -20.99
C ALA A 133 11.19 11.87 -20.15
N PRO A 134 10.08 12.63 -19.99
CA PRO A 134 10.08 13.82 -19.13
C PRO A 134 10.60 13.48 -17.73
N TRP A 135 11.53 14.30 -17.24
CA TRP A 135 12.14 14.16 -15.91
C TRP A 135 13.03 12.93 -15.70
N ALA A 136 13.40 12.19 -16.75
CA ALA A 136 14.25 11.00 -16.63
C ALA A 136 15.63 11.29 -15.98
N SER A 137 16.15 12.50 -16.15
CA SER A 137 17.39 12.97 -15.53
C SER A 137 17.23 13.49 -14.09
N GLU A 138 16.01 13.59 -13.58
CA GLU A 138 15.68 14.27 -12.32
C GLU A 138 14.85 13.37 -11.40
N PRO A 139 15.49 12.58 -10.50
CA PRO A 139 14.82 11.52 -9.75
C PRO A 139 13.60 11.97 -8.94
N GLN A 140 13.69 13.12 -8.28
CA GLN A 140 12.58 13.66 -7.49
C GLN A 140 11.41 14.10 -8.36
N ALA A 141 11.68 14.74 -9.50
CA ALA A 141 10.65 15.17 -10.43
C ALA A 141 9.98 13.96 -11.11
N TRP A 142 10.77 12.95 -11.48
CA TRP A 142 10.26 11.67 -11.97
C TRP A 142 9.28 11.02 -10.99
N TYR A 143 9.70 10.86 -9.73
CA TYR A 143 8.86 10.26 -8.69
C TYR A 143 7.58 11.07 -8.45
N SER A 144 7.71 12.40 -8.33
CA SER A 144 6.59 13.30 -8.12
C SER A 144 5.56 13.27 -9.25
N ALA A 145 6.00 13.09 -10.50
CA ALA A 145 5.13 13.00 -11.67
C ALA A 145 4.43 11.64 -11.81
N ASN A 146 5.13 10.55 -11.47
CA ASN A 146 4.71 9.19 -11.83
C ASN A 146 4.13 8.36 -10.67
N LYS A 147 4.10 8.88 -9.43
CA LYS A 147 3.42 8.19 -8.33
C LYS A 147 1.90 8.07 -8.60
N ALA A 148 1.25 7.07 -8.01
CA ALA A 148 -0.17 6.77 -8.26
C ALA A 148 -1.11 7.96 -8.04
N ASP A 149 -0.82 8.77 -7.01
CA ASP A 149 -1.56 9.99 -6.67
C ASP A 149 -0.60 11.20 -6.69
N PRO A 150 -0.28 11.76 -7.88
CA PRO A 150 0.61 12.90 -8.01
C PRO A 150 -0.01 14.14 -7.36
N PHE A 151 0.83 15.00 -6.77
CA PHE A 151 0.35 16.29 -6.28
C PHE A 151 0.06 17.22 -7.46
N PRO A 152 -0.79 18.26 -7.27
CA PRO A 152 -0.95 19.31 -8.26
C PRO A 152 0.41 19.87 -8.67
N THR A 153 0.61 20.13 -9.96
CA THR A 153 1.85 20.72 -10.46
C THR A 153 2.12 22.07 -9.81
N CYS A 154 3.39 22.37 -9.61
CA CYS A 154 3.81 23.67 -9.13
C CYS A 154 3.44 24.73 -10.18
N PHE A 155 3.31 25.99 -9.76
CA PHE A 155 3.00 27.10 -10.66
C PHE A 155 4.08 27.33 -11.73
N CYS A 156 5.30 26.83 -11.53
CA CYS A 156 6.36 26.83 -12.53
C CYS A 156 6.27 25.68 -13.56
N GLY A 157 5.27 24.79 -13.44
CA GLY A 157 5.07 23.63 -14.30
C GLY A 157 5.82 22.36 -13.88
N ARG A 158 6.74 22.44 -12.91
CA ARG A 158 7.49 21.29 -12.38
C ARG A 158 6.59 20.39 -11.50
N PRO A 159 6.75 19.05 -11.53
CA PRO A 159 6.09 18.14 -10.62
C PRO A 159 6.41 18.47 -9.15
N SER A 160 5.38 18.45 -8.31
CA SER A 160 5.48 18.88 -6.91
C SER A 160 5.86 17.72 -5.99
N ASN A 161 6.73 17.97 -5.01
CA ASN A 161 7.07 17.03 -3.93
C ASN A 161 6.47 17.46 -2.58
N THR A 162 5.99 18.70 -2.47
CA THR A 162 5.35 19.25 -1.27
C THR A 162 3.89 19.63 -1.57
N LEU A 163 2.98 19.36 -0.64
CA LEU A 163 1.56 19.71 -0.73
C LEU A 163 1.18 20.60 0.45
N TRP A 164 0.55 21.75 0.17
CA TRP A 164 0.01 22.62 1.20
C TRP A 164 -1.24 23.35 0.70
N MET A 165 -2.31 23.30 1.50
CA MET A 165 -3.60 23.93 1.20
C MET A 165 -4.14 23.56 -0.21
N GLY A 166 -3.96 22.30 -0.62
CA GLY A 166 -4.39 21.81 -1.93
C GLY A 166 -3.55 22.29 -3.12
N ARG A 167 -2.43 22.98 -2.88
CA ARG A 167 -1.46 23.40 -3.90
C ARG A 167 -0.17 22.60 -3.78
N GLY A 168 0.45 22.28 -4.91
CA GLY A 168 1.75 21.61 -4.93
C GLY A 168 2.91 22.57 -5.17
N PHE A 169 4.07 22.22 -4.60
CA PHE A 169 5.31 22.97 -4.71
C PHE A 169 6.47 22.02 -5.01
N CYS A 170 7.40 22.46 -5.85
CA CYS A 170 8.57 21.67 -6.26
C CYS A 170 9.84 21.94 -5.43
N SER A 171 9.84 23.02 -4.65
CA SER A 171 10.96 23.45 -3.79
C SER A 171 10.44 24.22 -2.58
N ASP A 172 11.28 24.36 -1.55
CA ASP A 172 10.97 25.16 -0.37
C ASP A 172 10.77 26.63 -0.73
N ALA A 173 11.55 27.18 -1.66
CA ALA A 173 11.38 28.55 -2.14
C ALA A 173 9.98 28.77 -2.74
N HIS A 174 9.50 27.87 -3.59
CA HIS A 174 8.15 27.98 -4.16
C HIS A 174 7.06 27.75 -3.12
N TYR A 175 7.31 26.89 -2.13
CA TYR A 175 6.40 26.71 -1.00
C TYR A 175 6.29 27.98 -0.15
N GLU A 176 7.42 28.62 0.18
CA GLU A 176 7.46 29.88 0.93
C GLU A 176 6.77 31.02 0.18
N GLN A 177 6.99 31.12 -1.12
CA GLN A 177 6.26 32.06 -1.98
C GLN A 177 4.74 31.80 -1.94
N GLY A 178 4.33 30.53 -2.03
CA GLY A 178 2.94 30.13 -1.90
C GLY A 178 2.31 30.50 -0.55
N ARG A 179 3.05 30.31 0.55
CA ARG A 179 2.62 30.73 1.88
C ARG A 179 2.50 32.24 2.01
N ALA A 180 3.53 32.99 1.62
CA ALA A 180 3.54 34.44 1.72
C ALA A 180 2.36 35.07 0.95
N LYS A 181 2.01 34.49 -0.22
CA LYS A 181 0.82 34.91 -0.96
C LYS A 181 -0.47 34.66 -0.18
N ALA A 182 -0.65 33.46 0.36
CA ALA A 182 -1.85 33.13 1.13
C ALA A 182 -1.99 34.00 2.39
N ASP A 183 -0.89 34.29 3.08
CA ASP A 183 -0.87 35.19 4.24
C ASP A 183 -1.25 36.63 3.85
N ALA A 184 -0.76 37.11 2.70
CA ALA A 184 -1.12 38.42 2.17
C ALA A 184 -2.60 38.50 1.76
N ASP A 185 -3.11 37.47 1.09
CA ASP A 185 -4.52 37.36 0.70
C ASP A 185 -5.42 37.33 1.96
N ALA A 186 -5.02 36.57 3.00
CA ALA A 186 -5.72 36.51 4.29
C ALA A 186 -5.69 37.85 5.05
N ALA A 187 -4.62 38.64 4.90
CA ALA A 187 -4.51 39.99 5.45
C ALA A 187 -5.27 41.05 4.64
N GLY A 188 -6.03 40.66 3.61
CA GLY A 188 -6.79 41.58 2.76
C GLY A 188 -5.92 42.42 1.80
N LYS A 189 -4.66 42.05 1.61
CA LYS A 189 -3.73 42.69 0.67
C LYS A 189 -3.82 41.99 -0.69
N THR A 190 -4.93 42.18 -1.39
CA THR A 190 -5.10 41.63 -2.75
C THR A 190 -4.32 42.48 -3.76
N GLY A 191 -3.31 41.90 -4.42
CA GLY A 191 -2.51 42.62 -5.43
C GLY A 191 -1.05 42.19 -5.58
N LEU A 192 -0.53 41.27 -4.76
CA LEU A 192 0.75 40.64 -5.07
C LEU A 192 0.59 39.78 -6.33
N PRO A 193 1.54 39.83 -7.27
CA PRO A 193 1.36 39.36 -8.64
C PRO A 193 0.68 37.98 -8.67
N LEU A 194 -0.31 37.85 -9.55
CA LEU A 194 -0.89 36.56 -9.87
C LEU A 194 0.19 35.79 -10.64
N PHE A 195 0.87 34.87 -9.97
CA PHE A 195 1.87 34.01 -10.60
C PHE A 195 1.15 32.95 -11.43
N ASP A 196 0.75 33.34 -12.64
CA ASP A 196 0.14 32.47 -13.66
C ASP A 196 1.17 31.78 -14.55
N GLY A 197 2.46 31.94 -14.22
CA GLY A 197 3.59 31.40 -15.01
C GLY A 197 3.84 32.14 -16.32
N THR A 198 3.15 33.27 -16.57
CA THR A 198 3.25 34.06 -17.80
C THR A 198 3.66 35.52 -17.58
N SER A 199 3.65 36.02 -16.34
CA SER A 199 4.08 37.39 -16.03
C SER A 199 5.61 37.53 -16.08
N PRO A 200 6.15 38.60 -16.71
CA PRO A 200 7.58 38.86 -16.79
C PRO A 200 8.23 39.14 -15.44
N ASP A 201 7.44 39.45 -14.40
CA ASP A 201 7.89 39.71 -13.04
C ASP A 201 8.01 38.40 -12.22
N THR A 202 7.61 37.27 -12.82
CA THR A 202 7.78 35.94 -12.27
C THR A 202 9.06 35.29 -12.76
N GLU A 203 10.11 36.08 -13.04
CA GLU A 203 11.45 35.57 -13.36
C GLU A 203 11.72 34.42 -12.39
N GLY A 204 11.76 33.21 -12.98
CA GLY A 204 11.79 31.98 -12.24
C GLY A 204 12.95 32.04 -11.28
N GLY A 205 12.64 32.27 -10.00
CA GLY A 205 13.55 31.94 -8.92
C GLY A 205 13.97 30.51 -9.21
N SER A 206 15.28 30.28 -9.37
CA SER A 206 15.78 28.96 -9.69
C SER A 206 15.13 27.97 -8.75
N CYS A 207 14.78 26.80 -9.28
CA CYS A 207 14.30 25.71 -8.44
C CYS A 207 15.41 25.17 -7.49
N ASP A 208 16.56 25.84 -7.46
CA ASP A 208 17.81 25.59 -6.74
C ASP A 208 18.06 26.70 -5.72
#